data_AF-A0A1H7U459-F1
#
_entry.id   AF-A0A1H7U459-F1
#
_cell.length_a   1.000
_cell.length_b   1.000
_cell.length_c   1.000
_cell.angle_alpha   90.00
_cell.angle_beta   90.00
_cell.angle_gamma   90.00
#
_symmetry.space_group_name_H-M   'P 1'
#
loop_
_entity.id
_entity.type
_entity.pdbx_description
1 polymer ?
#
loop_
_entity_poly.entity_id
_entity_poly.type
_entity_poly.pdbx_seq_one_letter_code
_entity_poly.pdbx_strand_id
1 'polypeptide(L)' 'MEEHQWLVKQLEQLESDSRDYKQKALLQATIALLEEQEKRREQLQGELDGTLWSPGNWNI' A
#
# COMPACT_ATOMS: atom_id res chain seq x y z
N MET A 1 7.18 -2.91 -1.29
CA MET A 1 8.11 -1.77 -1.30
C MET A 1 8.57 -1.35 -2.69
N GLU A 2 9.48 -2.03 -3.41
CA GLU A 2 9.98 -1.51 -4.71
C GLU A 2 8.88 -1.37 -5.79
N GLU A 3 8.04 -2.39 -5.95
CA GLU A 3 6.90 -2.34 -6.89
C GLU A 3 5.85 -1.28 -6.50
N HIS A 4 5.60 -1.10 -5.20
CA HIS A 4 4.66 -0.10 -4.67
C HIS A 4 5.16 1.32 -4.97
N GLN A 5 6.44 1.59 -4.67
CA GLN A 5 7.07 2.89 -4.95
C GLN A 5 7.12 3.19 -6.44
N TRP A 6 7.39 2.18 -7.28
CA TRP A 6 7.34 2.32 -8.72
C TRP A 6 5.92 2.71 -9.17
N LEU A 7 4.89 2.01 -8.69
CA LEU A 7 3.50 2.27 -9.07
C LEU A 7 3.03 3.67 -8.64
N VAL A 8 3.38 4.11 -7.41
CA VAL A 8 3.07 5.46 -6.93
C VAL A 8 3.69 6.51 -7.84
N LYS A 9 4.97 6.38 -8.21
CA LYS A 9 5.63 7.32 -9.14
C LYS A 9 4.95 7.40 -10.49
N GLN A 10 4.48 6.27 -11.03
CA GLN A 10 3.75 6.27 -12.30
C GLN A 10 2.42 7.02 -12.19
N LEU A 11 1.71 6.89 -11.07
CA LEU A 11 0.46 7.61 -10.83
C LEU A 11 0.69 9.11 -10.61
N GLU A 12 1.74 9.49 -9.88
CA GLU A 12 2.15 10.89 -9.72
C GLU A 12 2.51 11.53 -11.07
N GLN A 13 3.23 10.80 -11.93
CA GLN A 13 3.54 11.27 -13.28
C GLN A 13 2.27 11.50 -14.10
N LEU A 14 1.33 10.54 -14.08
CA LEU A 14 0.03 10.67 -14.76
C LEU A 14 -0.80 11.85 -14.22
N GLU A 15 -0.75 12.10 -12.91
CA GLU A 15 -1.44 13.24 -12.29
C GLU A 15 -0.83 14.57 -12.75
N SER A 16 0.50 14.61 -12.83
CA SER A 16 1.25 15.79 -13.28
C SER A 16 0.97 16.13 -14.74
N ASP A 17 0.82 15.11 -15.59
CA ASP A 17 0.53 15.24 -17.02
C ASP A 17 -0.94 15.56 -17.32
N SER A 18 -1.85 15.21 -16.40
CA SER A 18 -3.27 15.49 -16.59
C SER A 18 -3.58 16.99 -16.47
N ARG A 19 -4.53 17.47 -17.27
CA ARG A 19 -5.13 18.81 -17.15
C ARG A 19 -6.57 18.78 -16.64
N ASP A 20 -7.15 17.59 -16.52
CA ASP A 20 -8.52 17.40 -16.07
C ASP A 20 -8.54 17.24 -14.54
N TYR A 21 -9.30 18.11 -13.88
CA TYR A 21 -9.39 18.11 -12.42
C TYR A 21 -9.95 16.79 -11.84
N LYS A 22 -10.94 16.18 -12.51
CA LYS A 22 -11.52 14.91 -12.05
C LYS A 22 -10.53 13.77 -12.19
N GLN A 23 -9.73 13.76 -13.25
CA GLN A 23 -8.66 12.78 -13.42
C GLN A 23 -7.59 12.93 -12.34
N LYS A 24 -7.17 14.16 -12.02
CA LYS A 24 -6.23 14.39 -10.91
C LYS A 24 -6.78 13.89 -9.58
N ALA A 25 -8.02 14.24 -9.25
CA ALA A 25 -8.65 13.79 -8.01
C ALA A 25 -8.75 12.26 -7.92
N LEU A 26 -9.06 11.59 -9.04
CA LEU A 26 -9.08 10.12 -9.10
C LEU A 26 -7.70 9.52 -8.85
N LEU A 27 -6.66 10.07 -9.49
CA LEU A 27 -5.27 9.59 -9.34
C LEU A 27 -4.77 9.80 -7.90
N GLN A 28 -5.03 10.96 -7.30
CA GLN A 28 -4.71 11.24 -5.90
C GLN A 28 -5.41 10.28 -4.93
N ALA A 29 -6.70 10.01 -5.14
CA ALA A 29 -7.44 9.05 -4.32
C ALA A 29 -6.90 7.63 -4.49
N THR A 30 -6.43 7.27 -5.69
CA THR A 30 -5.82 5.97 -5.97
C THR A 30 -4.48 5.82 -5.25
N ILE A 31 -3.64 6.85 -5.26
CA ILE A 31 -2.37 6.88 -4.52
C ILE A 31 -2.63 6.69 -3.02
N ALA A 32 -3.56 7.46 -2.44
CA ALA A 32 -3.93 7.36 -1.03
C ALA A 32 -4.41 5.95 -0.65
N LEU A 33 -5.23 5.32 -1.51
CA LEU A 33 -5.69 3.95 -1.30
C LEU A 33 -4.53 2.95 -1.32
N LEU A 34 -3.58 3.09 -2.25
CA LEU A 34 -2.41 2.21 -2.36
C LEU A 34 -1.49 2.31 -1.14
N GLU A 35 -1.28 3.52 -0.60
CA GLU A 35 -0.53 3.70 0.64
C GLU A 35 -1.20 3.01 1.82
N GLU A 36 -2.54 3.10 1.91
CA GLU A 36 -3.29 2.39 2.94
C GLU A 36 -3.16 0.87 2.80
N GLN A 37 -3.18 0.33 1.56
CA GLN A 37 -3.01 -1.10 1.35
C GLN A 37 -1.61 -1.59 1.73
N GLU A 38 -0.55 -0.83 1.46
CA GLU A 38 0.81 -1.21 1.88
C GLU A 38 0.91 -1.23 3.40
N LYS A 39 0.37 -0.22 4.08
CA LYS A 39 0.31 -0.20 5.56
C LYS A 39 -0.44 -1.41 6.12
N ARG A 40 -1.58 -1.78 5.54
CA ARG A 40 -2.34 -2.97 5.96
C ARG A 40 -1.55 -4.25 5.73
N ARG A 41 -0.82 -4.36 4.61
CA ARG A 41 0.08 -5.51 4.35
C ARG A 41 1.17 -5.63 5.41
N GLU A 42 1.82 -4.52 5.77
CA GLU A 42 2.86 -4.51 6.81
C GLU A 42 2.29 -4.92 8.17
N GLN A 43 1.10 -4.42 8.54
CA GLN A 43 0.42 -4.80 9.77
C GLN A 43 0.09 -6.29 9.80
N LEU A 44 -0.50 -6.82 8.72
CA LEU A 44 -0.83 -8.24 8.60
C LEU A 44 0.42 -9.12 8.64
N GLN A 45 1.52 -8.70 8.00
CA GLN A 45 2.79 -9.42 8.11
C GLN A 45 3.30 -9.44 9.55
N GLY A 46 3.23 -8.31 10.25
CA GLY A 46 3.62 -8.22 11.66
C GLY A 46 2.74 -9.06 12.59
N GLU A 47 1.42 -9.12 12.34
CA GLU A 47 0.49 -9.99 13.07
C GLU A 47 0.78 -11.47 12.80
N LEU A 48 0.99 -11.84 11.53
CA LEU A 48 1.38 -13.20 11.15
C LEU A 48 2.68 -13.59 11.83
N ASP A 49 3.71 -12.76 11.77
CA ASP A 49 4.99 -12.99 12.42
C ASP A 49 4.81 -13.11 13.94
N GLY A 50 4.10 -12.17 14.59
CA GLY A 50 3.83 -12.23 16.03
C GLY A 50 3.08 -13.49 16.46
N THR A 51 2.14 -13.96 15.63
CA THR A 51 1.42 -15.22 15.83
C THR A 51 2.33 -16.44 15.63
N LEU A 52 3.19 -16.39 14.60
CA LEU A 52 4.20 -17.39 14.28
C LEU A 52 5.33 -17.45 15.30
N TRP A 53 5.57 -16.41 16.10
CA TRP A 53 6.57 -16.38 17.17
C TRP A 53 5.98 -16.52 18.58
N SER A 54 4.66 -16.77 18.69
CA SER A 54 3.98 -16.99 19.97
C SER A 54 4.03 -18.48 20.34
N PRO A 55 4.85 -18.89 21.33
CA PRO A 55 5.04 -20.30 21.67
C PRO A 55 3.76 -20.99 22.16
N GLY A 56 2.78 -20.21 22.63
CA GLY A 56 1.46 -20.72 23.04
C GLY A 56 0.59 -21.21 21.88
N ASN A 57 0.90 -20.81 20.64
CA ASN A 57 0.25 -21.30 19.42
C ASN A 57 1.03 -22.42 18.72
N TRP A 58 2.22 -22.77 19.20
CA TRP A 58 3.09 -23.82 18.65
C TRP A 58 2.76 -25.21 19.19
N ASN A 59 1.48 -25.49 19.49
CA ASN A 59 1.12 -26.75 20.12
C ASN A 59 1.65 -27.96 19.33
N ILE A 60 2.26 -28.84 20.13
CA ILE A 60 2.84 -30.16 19.87
C ILE A 60 1.83 -31.11 19.22
#